data_AF-A0A662YEL0-F1
#
_entry.id   AF-A0A662YEL0-F1
#
_cell.length_a   1.000
_cell.length_b   1.000
_cell.length_c   1.000
_cell.angle_alpha   90.00
_cell.angle_beta   90.00
_cell.angle_gamma   90.00
#
_symmetry.space_group_name_H-M   'P 1'
#
loop_
_entity.id
_entity.type
_entity.pdbx_description
1 polymer ?
#
loop_
_entity_poly.entity_id
_entity_poly.type
_entity_poly.pdbx_seq_one_letter_code
_entity_poly.pdbx_strand_id
1 'polypeptide(L)'
;MGRNRHHHHTHATHYDQQQTRDANETDESKRRKMIRWIKSRFGHVEPATATRPRERSSLSKSGHSGGSNSFSVAAHPQYTPSYRMDYRTHVLIIGAGIGGLCLAQGLKKHGIPFTVFERDPTPNYRTQGYRLRINNAGYEALKTNLSPENFEVFLRATGHFQPGFTYLDAETGGVAPPNAQFAHKSSSTKHVFSADRAMLRSLLLTDLNEYEIQYGMAFKRFQVQSNGRVEVTFENGKTVEGSVLVGADGTTSRVRRQYVPRAATLLDTDSGAIYGKTPLTPEIESFFATESTTMVVSQNPMMSLVMEPRCKVQANLKEFAALSNSELPDLQNYICWVLIARAQHFHRNDETTVQDLFAMTPAQVANLSNDMTRNWCPQIRAIFEHQAPEWSSFLRISSMSPEIRPWQPSTVTLMGDAVHTMAPAGIGCNTALHDAQMLVKYFREMGVGVDAIARYEHGMRQYGSEGIAISLDAGKKMYDLPSVEEMRAVVY
;
A
#
# COMPACT_ATOMS: atom_id res chain seq x y z
N MET A 1 -38.52 46.56 43.09
CA MET A 1 -38.17 47.98 42.86
C MET A 1 -36.65 48.11 42.82
N GLY A 2 -36.10 48.82 41.82
CA GLY A 2 -34.76 49.45 41.80
C GLY A 2 -33.53 48.51 41.80
N ARG A 3 -32.98 48.15 40.64
CA ARG A 3 -31.83 48.80 39.94
C ARG A 3 -30.51 48.83 40.76
N ASN A 4 -29.53 48.04 40.31
CA ASN A 4 -28.24 48.61 39.90
C ASN A 4 -27.61 47.80 38.77
N ARG A 5 -27.19 48.51 37.72
CA ARG A 5 -26.55 48.01 36.48
C ARG A 5 -25.04 48.23 36.56
N HIS A 6 -24.36 47.44 35.72
CA HIS A 6 -23.03 47.65 35.11
C HIS A 6 -21.80 47.17 35.88
N HIS A 7 -21.23 46.05 35.43
CA HIS A 7 -19.82 45.93 35.03
C HIS A 7 -19.57 44.59 34.33
N HIS A 8 -19.77 44.52 33.00
CA HIS A 8 -19.25 43.45 32.15
C HIS A 8 -19.04 43.99 30.73
N HIS A 9 -17.90 44.61 30.49
CA HIS A 9 -17.33 44.81 29.15
C HIS A 9 -15.89 45.26 29.29
N THR A 10 -14.95 44.31 29.21
CA THR A 10 -13.55 44.49 28.74
C THR A 10 -12.74 43.20 28.92
N HIS A 11 -13.07 42.12 28.21
CA HIS A 11 -12.09 41.02 27.99
C HIS A 11 -12.29 40.25 26.66
N ALA A 12 -13.36 40.50 25.92
CA ALA A 12 -13.65 39.78 24.67
C ALA A 12 -13.03 40.41 23.39
N THR A 13 -12.40 41.58 23.46
CA THR A 13 -11.95 42.31 22.25
C THR A 13 -10.48 42.14 21.87
N HIS A 14 -9.67 41.43 22.68
CA HIS A 14 -8.27 41.14 22.32
C HIS A 14 -8.05 39.76 21.69
N TYR A 15 -8.87 38.76 22.03
CA TYR A 15 -8.73 37.42 21.45
C TYR A 15 -9.24 37.35 19.99
N ASP A 16 -10.28 38.13 19.69
CA ASP A 16 -10.97 38.11 18.39
C ASP A 16 -10.22 38.91 17.29
N GLN A 17 -9.41 39.90 17.70
CA GLN A 17 -8.54 40.65 16.78
C GLN A 17 -7.26 39.89 16.41
N GLN A 18 -6.88 38.88 17.19
CA GLN A 18 -5.66 38.09 16.94
C GLN A 18 -5.96 36.94 15.96
N GLN A 19 -7.13 36.30 16.06
CA GLN A 19 -7.57 35.27 15.10
C GLN A 19 -7.89 35.84 13.70
N THR A 20 -8.40 37.06 13.61
CA THR A 20 -8.67 37.70 12.31
C THR A 20 -7.41 38.21 11.59
N ARG A 21 -6.28 38.42 12.31
CA ARG A 21 -4.99 38.74 11.69
C ARG A 21 -4.25 37.52 11.13
N ASP A 22 -4.38 36.36 11.77
CA ASP A 22 -3.72 35.12 11.30
C ASP A 22 -4.46 34.47 10.10
N ALA A 23 -5.74 34.79 9.91
CA ALA A 23 -6.54 34.29 8.77
C ALA A 23 -6.24 34.98 7.43
N ASN A 24 -5.64 36.18 7.44
CA ASN A 24 -5.35 36.99 6.23
C ASN A 24 -3.85 37.06 5.88
N GLU A 25 -3.01 36.21 6.47
CA GLU A 25 -1.59 36.19 6.14
C GLU A 25 -1.29 35.44 4.84
N THR A 26 -0.72 36.16 3.87
CA THR A 26 -0.26 35.60 2.59
C THR A 26 0.92 34.64 2.78
N ASP A 27 1.05 33.66 1.88
CA ASP A 27 2.10 32.62 1.93
C ASP A 27 3.53 33.20 1.99
N GLU A 28 3.73 34.36 1.38
CA GLU A 28 4.99 35.11 1.39
C GLU A 28 5.37 35.59 2.81
N SER A 29 4.38 35.98 3.64
CA SER A 29 4.61 36.42 5.03
C SER A 29 4.99 35.24 5.93
N LYS A 30 4.29 34.12 5.79
CA LYS A 30 4.56 32.87 6.52
C LYS A 30 5.94 32.33 6.19
N ARG A 31 6.33 32.33 4.91
CA ARG A 31 7.67 31.95 4.45
C ARG A 31 8.76 32.85 5.02
N ARG A 32 8.54 34.17 5.07
CA ARG A 32 9.51 35.12 5.67
C ARG A 32 9.66 34.94 7.18
N LYS A 33 8.56 34.67 7.92
CA LYS A 33 8.62 34.34 9.35
C LYS A 33 9.37 33.02 9.60
N MET A 34 9.12 32.00 8.77
CA MET A 34 9.82 30.71 8.86
C MET A 34 11.32 30.85 8.55
N ILE A 35 11.70 31.60 7.52
CA ILE A 35 13.11 31.89 7.21
C ILE A 35 13.78 32.68 8.36
N ARG A 36 13.07 33.61 8.99
CA ARG A 36 13.58 34.39 10.13
C ARG A 36 13.75 33.51 11.38
N TRP A 37 12.82 32.58 11.61
CA TRP A 37 12.90 31.57 12.67
C TRP A 37 14.07 30.61 12.46
N ILE A 38 14.25 30.08 11.24
CA ILE A 38 15.38 29.21 10.87
C ILE A 38 16.72 29.92 11.07
N LYS A 39 16.85 31.17 10.58
CA LYS A 39 18.07 31.99 10.76
C LYS A 39 18.38 32.32 12.23
N SER A 40 17.37 32.39 13.09
CA SER A 40 17.55 32.64 14.53
C SER A 40 17.99 31.40 15.32
N ARG A 41 17.75 30.19 14.78
CA ARG A 41 17.98 28.91 15.46
C ARG A 41 19.22 28.18 14.93
N PHE A 42 19.58 28.43 13.68
CA PHE A 42 20.67 27.78 12.97
C PHE A 42 21.46 28.87 12.23
N GLY A 43 22.59 29.31 12.79
CA GLY A 43 23.43 30.38 12.24
C GLY A 43 23.79 30.17 10.75
N HIS A 44 24.19 31.26 10.09
CA HIS A 44 24.41 31.37 8.64
C HIS A 44 25.14 30.17 8.01
N VAL A 45 24.53 29.57 6.99
CA VAL A 45 25.20 28.72 6.01
C VAL A 45 25.17 29.47 4.68
N GLU A 46 26.34 29.93 4.22
CA GLU A 46 26.50 30.51 2.88
C GLU A 46 26.36 29.43 1.80
N PRO A 47 25.66 29.70 0.69
CA PRO A 47 25.64 28.78 -0.44
C PRO A 47 26.91 28.89 -1.29
N ALA A 48 27.53 27.75 -1.54
CA ALA A 48 28.67 27.59 -2.43
C ALA A 48 28.37 28.06 -3.86
N THR A 49 29.31 28.80 -4.44
CA THR A 49 29.27 29.39 -5.78
C THR A 49 29.38 28.31 -6.87
N ALA A 50 28.44 28.34 -7.82
CA ALA A 50 28.46 27.50 -9.01
C ALA A 50 29.46 28.05 -10.04
N THR A 51 30.52 27.30 -10.33
CA THR A 51 31.44 27.55 -11.44
C THR A 51 30.88 26.97 -12.74
N ARG A 52 30.69 27.83 -13.75
CA ARG A 52 30.31 27.45 -15.13
C ARG A 52 31.47 26.76 -15.86
N PRO A 53 31.24 25.72 -16.67
CA PRO A 53 32.22 25.29 -17.67
C PRO A 53 32.16 26.17 -18.92
N ARG A 54 33.34 26.54 -19.40
CA ARG A 54 33.59 27.27 -20.66
C ARG A 54 33.30 26.40 -21.88
N GLU A 55 32.77 27.04 -22.91
CA GLU A 55 32.71 26.58 -24.29
C GLU A 55 34.11 26.26 -24.85
N ARG A 56 34.18 25.22 -25.71
CA ARG A 56 35.06 25.19 -26.88
C ARG A 56 34.34 24.55 -28.06
N SER A 57 34.26 25.33 -29.13
CA SER A 57 34.14 24.97 -30.55
C SER A 57 35.36 24.12 -30.99
N SER A 58 35.48 23.41 -32.11
CA SER A 58 34.87 23.45 -33.45
C SER A 58 35.39 22.23 -34.28
N LEU A 59 34.69 21.91 -35.40
CA LEU A 59 35.18 21.27 -36.66
C LEU A 59 35.62 19.78 -36.60
N SER A 60 35.41 18.91 -37.61
CA SER A 60 35.04 19.04 -39.03
C SER A 60 34.49 17.70 -39.58
N LYS A 61 33.79 17.77 -40.73
CA LYS A 61 33.36 16.66 -41.60
C LYS A 61 34.41 16.37 -42.68
N SER A 62 34.58 15.09 -43.02
CA SER A 62 34.88 14.52 -44.36
C SER A 62 34.79 12.98 -44.22
N GLY A 63 34.40 12.14 -45.17
CA GLY A 63 34.16 12.26 -46.60
C GLY A 63 34.68 11.01 -47.34
N HIS A 64 33.76 10.07 -47.64
CA HIS A 64 33.70 9.18 -48.82
C HIS A 64 34.68 8.01 -49.11
N SER A 65 34.09 7.06 -49.86
CA SER A 65 34.59 5.89 -50.63
C SER A 65 34.66 4.57 -49.86
N GLY A 66 34.12 3.44 -50.33
CA GLY A 66 33.72 3.03 -51.69
C GLY A 66 34.45 1.71 -51.99
N GLY A 67 33.78 0.57 -51.78
CA GLY A 67 34.40 -0.74 -51.97
C GLY A 67 33.37 -1.87 -51.97
N SER A 68 32.98 -2.29 -53.17
CA SER A 68 32.24 -3.51 -53.47
C SER A 68 33.01 -4.75 -53.03
N ASN A 69 32.36 -5.68 -52.33
CA ASN A 69 32.75 -7.08 -52.36
C ASN A 69 31.56 -8.02 -52.10
N SER A 70 31.59 -9.11 -52.83
CA SER A 70 30.63 -10.20 -52.96
C SER A 70 30.20 -10.82 -51.63
N PHE A 71 28.88 -11.02 -51.48
CA PHE A 71 28.30 -11.82 -50.40
C PHE A 71 28.55 -13.30 -50.65
N SER A 72 29.56 -13.88 -49.98
CA SER A 72 29.57 -15.32 -49.70
C SER A 72 28.71 -15.57 -48.45
N VAL A 73 27.75 -16.50 -48.55
CA VAL A 73 26.95 -16.96 -47.40
C VAL A 73 27.87 -17.75 -46.47
N ALA A 74 28.48 -17.06 -45.51
CA ALA A 74 29.17 -17.69 -44.39
C ALA A 74 28.14 -17.98 -43.29
N ALA A 75 28.13 -19.22 -42.82
CA ALA A 75 27.27 -19.71 -41.75
C ALA A 75 27.26 -18.76 -40.55
N HIS A 76 26.06 -18.39 -40.09
CA HIS A 76 25.87 -17.61 -38.87
C HIS A 76 26.54 -18.33 -37.69
N PRO A 77 27.43 -17.66 -36.93
CA PRO A 77 27.82 -18.16 -35.63
C PRO A 77 26.55 -18.17 -34.77
N GLN A 78 26.22 -19.33 -34.20
CA GLN A 78 25.17 -19.45 -33.19
C GLN A 78 25.52 -18.50 -32.04
N TYR A 79 24.85 -17.35 -32.00
CA TYR A 79 24.89 -16.45 -30.87
C TYR A 79 24.07 -17.08 -29.75
N THR A 80 24.74 -17.84 -28.89
CA THR A 80 24.21 -18.15 -27.56
C THR A 80 24.45 -16.92 -26.69
N PRO A 81 23.41 -16.19 -26.24
CA PRO A 81 23.61 -15.15 -25.25
C PRO A 81 24.07 -15.84 -23.97
N SER A 82 25.35 -15.73 -23.65
CA SER A 82 25.81 -16.05 -22.29
C SER A 82 25.31 -14.92 -21.40
N TYR A 83 24.11 -15.07 -20.85
CA TYR A 83 23.62 -14.19 -19.81
C TYR A 83 24.47 -14.42 -18.55
N ARG A 84 25.65 -13.81 -18.52
CA ARG A 84 26.36 -13.62 -17.25
C ARG A 84 25.56 -12.58 -16.49
N MET A 85 24.72 -13.04 -15.55
CA MET A 85 24.13 -12.19 -14.51
C MET A 85 25.22 -11.24 -14.00
N ASP A 86 25.07 -9.94 -14.22
CA ASP A 86 25.95 -8.97 -13.59
C ASP A 86 25.57 -8.90 -12.10
N TYR A 87 26.17 -9.81 -11.33
CA TYR A 87 25.92 -9.93 -9.90
C TYR A 87 26.28 -8.67 -9.09
N ARG A 88 26.88 -7.63 -9.72
CA ARG A 88 27.15 -6.35 -9.06
C ARG A 88 25.87 -5.54 -8.80
N THR A 89 24.77 -5.79 -9.52
CA THR A 89 23.54 -4.97 -9.42
C THR A 89 22.26 -5.79 -9.18
N HIS A 90 22.36 -7.10 -8.97
CA HIS A 90 21.19 -7.99 -8.86
C HIS A 90 20.41 -7.84 -7.54
N VAL A 91 19.15 -7.41 -7.64
CA VAL A 91 18.24 -7.20 -6.49
C VAL A 91 17.41 -8.45 -6.21
N LEU A 92 17.48 -8.98 -4.99
CA LEU A 92 16.63 -10.06 -4.51
C LEU A 92 15.41 -9.47 -3.80
N ILE A 93 14.20 -9.79 -4.23
CA ILE A 93 12.95 -9.32 -3.62
C ILE A 93 12.23 -10.50 -2.98
N ILE A 94 11.99 -10.47 -1.67
CA ILE A 94 11.24 -11.53 -0.98
C ILE A 94 9.78 -11.10 -0.86
N GLY A 95 8.89 -11.78 -1.59
CA GLY A 95 7.45 -11.57 -1.60
C GLY A 95 6.93 -10.96 -2.90
N ALA A 96 6.02 -11.66 -3.59
CA ALA A 96 5.36 -11.16 -4.80
C ALA A 96 4.05 -10.41 -4.48
N GLY A 97 3.98 -9.71 -3.34
CA GLY A 97 2.86 -8.82 -3.01
C GLY A 97 2.79 -7.60 -3.94
N ILE A 98 1.77 -6.76 -3.78
CA ILE A 98 1.57 -5.54 -4.59
C ILE A 98 2.82 -4.65 -4.60
N GLY A 99 3.41 -4.37 -3.42
CA GLY A 99 4.63 -3.57 -3.31
C GLY A 99 5.84 -4.22 -3.99
N GLY A 100 6.12 -5.50 -3.71
CA GLY A 100 7.25 -6.23 -4.27
C GLY A 100 7.19 -6.36 -5.79
N LEU A 101 6.00 -6.61 -6.36
CA LEU A 101 5.80 -6.65 -7.81
C LEU A 101 5.85 -5.25 -8.45
N CYS A 102 5.37 -4.21 -7.76
CA CYS A 102 5.53 -2.84 -8.25
C CYS A 102 7.01 -2.43 -8.30
N LEU A 103 7.82 -2.85 -7.33
CA LEU A 103 9.26 -2.69 -7.37
C LEU A 103 9.85 -3.44 -8.57
N ALA A 104 9.49 -4.71 -8.76
CA ALA A 104 9.93 -5.52 -9.91
C ALA A 104 9.65 -4.84 -11.27
N GLN A 105 8.42 -4.34 -11.48
CA GLN A 105 8.05 -3.62 -12.71
C GLN A 105 8.91 -2.37 -12.93
N GLY A 106 9.15 -1.59 -11.87
CA GLY A 106 10.02 -0.40 -11.96
C GLY A 106 11.49 -0.74 -12.23
N LEU A 107 12.03 -1.81 -11.62
CA LEU A 107 13.38 -2.28 -11.91
C LEU A 107 13.50 -2.77 -13.36
N LYS A 108 12.52 -3.56 -13.83
CA LYS A 108 12.42 -4.06 -15.21
C LYS A 108 12.43 -2.93 -16.22
N LYS A 109 11.57 -1.92 -16.02
CA LYS A 109 11.47 -0.71 -16.86
C LYS A 109 12.80 0.03 -17.02
N HIS A 110 13.70 -0.10 -16.04
CA HIS A 110 15.00 0.56 -16.03
C HIS A 110 16.19 -0.37 -16.24
N GLY A 111 15.94 -1.63 -16.61
CA GLY A 111 16.98 -2.61 -16.90
C GLY A 111 17.86 -2.98 -15.71
N ILE A 112 17.35 -2.81 -14.47
CA ILE A 112 18.06 -3.21 -13.25
C ILE A 112 17.79 -4.71 -13.02
N PRO A 113 18.80 -5.59 -12.97
CA PRO A 113 18.58 -7.02 -12.75
C PRO A 113 17.94 -7.33 -11.40
N PHE A 114 16.94 -8.21 -11.38
CA PHE A 114 16.27 -8.62 -10.15
C PHE A 114 15.70 -10.04 -10.24
N THR A 115 15.35 -10.60 -9.09
CA THR A 115 14.49 -11.78 -8.97
C THR A 115 13.54 -11.62 -7.78
N VAL A 116 12.25 -11.89 -7.99
CA VAL A 116 11.21 -11.97 -6.96
C VAL A 116 11.06 -13.42 -6.51
N PHE A 117 11.03 -13.65 -5.19
CA PHE A 117 10.83 -14.96 -4.59
C PHE A 117 9.52 -14.97 -3.81
N GLU A 118 8.58 -15.83 -4.20
CA GLU A 118 7.27 -15.98 -3.57
C GLU A 118 7.18 -17.33 -2.87
N ARG A 119 6.63 -17.34 -1.65
CA ARG A 119 6.46 -18.56 -0.85
C ARG A 119 5.32 -19.42 -1.38
N ASP A 120 4.29 -18.78 -1.92
CA ASP A 120 3.13 -19.48 -2.46
C ASP A 120 3.58 -20.32 -3.69
N PRO A 121 3.03 -21.52 -3.89
CA PRO A 121 3.50 -22.44 -4.94
C PRO A 121 3.06 -22.04 -6.35
N THR A 122 1.99 -21.24 -6.47
CA THR A 122 1.41 -20.81 -7.74
C THR A 122 0.91 -19.35 -7.66
N PRO A 123 0.77 -18.65 -8.79
CA PRO A 123 0.28 -17.27 -8.83
C PRO A 123 -1.12 -17.09 -8.21
N ASN A 124 -2.00 -18.09 -8.39
CA ASN A 124 -3.42 -18.07 -8.02
C ASN A 124 -3.71 -18.79 -6.68
N TYR A 125 -2.69 -19.04 -5.85
CA TYR A 125 -2.85 -19.80 -4.60
C TYR A 125 -3.81 -19.14 -3.60
N ARG A 126 -3.88 -17.81 -3.56
CA ARG A 126 -4.77 -17.08 -2.65
C ARG A 126 -6.02 -16.60 -3.38
N THR A 127 -7.19 -17.00 -2.87
CA THR A 127 -8.51 -16.51 -3.30
C THR A 127 -8.87 -15.13 -2.72
N GLN A 128 -7.95 -14.48 -1.99
CA GLN A 128 -8.19 -13.19 -1.33
C GLN A 128 -8.49 -12.07 -2.34
N GLY A 129 -9.78 -11.88 -2.63
CA GLY A 129 -10.31 -10.77 -3.41
C GLY A 129 -10.89 -9.71 -2.47
N TYR A 130 -10.11 -8.68 -2.16
CA TYR A 130 -10.64 -7.45 -1.58
C TYR A 130 -10.21 -6.27 -2.45
N ARG A 131 -10.90 -5.14 -2.32
CA ARG A 131 -10.56 -3.94 -3.09
C ARG A 131 -9.55 -3.08 -2.34
N LEU A 132 -8.65 -2.48 -3.11
CA LEU A 132 -7.61 -1.56 -2.67
C LEU A 132 -7.98 -0.15 -3.13
N ARG A 133 -7.95 0.81 -2.21
CA ARG A 133 -8.02 2.22 -2.57
C ARG A 133 -6.66 2.67 -3.06
N ILE A 134 -6.60 3.21 -4.27
CA ILE A 134 -5.41 3.84 -4.83
C ILE A 134 -5.60 5.35 -4.80
N ASN A 135 -4.84 6.00 -3.93
CA ASN A 135 -4.81 7.46 -3.81
C ASN A 135 -3.75 8.05 -4.76
N ASN A 136 -3.50 9.36 -4.66
CA ASN A 136 -2.53 10.03 -5.52
C ASN A 136 -1.11 9.43 -5.42
N ALA A 137 -0.66 9.02 -4.24
CA ALA A 137 0.68 8.42 -4.08
C ALA A 137 0.77 7.06 -4.77
N GLY A 138 -0.24 6.20 -4.59
CA GLY A 138 -0.30 4.91 -5.29
C GLY A 138 -0.44 5.08 -6.81
N TYR A 139 -1.22 6.06 -7.26
CA TYR A 139 -1.38 6.39 -8.68
C TYR A 139 -0.05 6.81 -9.33
N GLU A 140 0.67 7.76 -8.72
CA GLU A 140 1.96 8.22 -9.25
C GLU A 140 3.01 7.10 -9.23
N ALA A 141 3.01 6.25 -8.20
CA ALA A 141 3.89 5.09 -8.13
C ALA A 141 3.61 4.09 -9.26
N LEU A 142 2.35 3.72 -9.50
CA LEU A 142 1.96 2.83 -10.59
C LEU A 142 2.32 3.44 -11.95
N LYS A 143 2.00 4.72 -12.16
CA LYS A 143 2.35 5.45 -13.39
C LYS A 143 3.86 5.48 -13.66
N THR A 144 4.66 5.64 -12.60
CA THR A 144 6.11 5.70 -12.70
C THR A 144 6.69 4.32 -13.02
N ASN A 145 6.22 3.27 -12.36
CA ASN A 145 6.85 1.96 -12.39
C ASN A 145 6.31 1.04 -13.49
N LEU A 146 5.06 1.18 -13.91
CA LEU A 146 4.48 0.40 -15.01
C LEU A 146 4.93 0.90 -16.38
N SER A 147 4.84 0.03 -17.39
CA SER A 147 4.86 0.43 -18.80
C SER A 147 3.61 1.28 -19.11
N PRO A 148 3.65 2.16 -20.13
CA PRO A 148 2.47 2.91 -20.57
C PRO A 148 1.26 2.00 -20.85
N GLU A 149 1.50 0.82 -21.44
CA GLU A 149 0.49 -0.16 -21.79
C GLU A 149 -0.17 -0.74 -20.53
N ASN A 150 0.63 -1.25 -19.58
CA ASN A 150 0.11 -1.82 -18.33
C ASN A 150 -0.57 -0.76 -17.46
N PHE A 151 -0.10 0.50 -17.49
CA PHE A 151 -0.76 1.60 -16.79
C PHE A 151 -2.13 1.93 -17.40
N GLU A 152 -2.27 1.88 -18.73
CA GLU A 152 -3.57 2.05 -19.38
C GLU A 152 -4.54 0.91 -19.02
N VAL A 153 -4.05 -0.33 -18.91
CA VAL A 153 -4.85 -1.46 -18.39
C VAL A 153 -5.35 -1.16 -16.97
N PHE A 154 -4.47 -0.66 -16.08
CA PHE A 154 -4.86 -0.25 -14.73
C PHE A 154 -6.00 0.79 -14.75
N LEU A 155 -5.90 1.83 -15.57
CA LEU A 155 -6.94 2.86 -15.65
C LEU A 155 -8.28 2.32 -16.12
N ARG A 156 -8.29 1.36 -17.05
CA ARG A 156 -9.53 0.76 -17.58
C ARG A 156 -10.14 -0.31 -16.68
N ALA A 157 -9.30 -1.03 -15.94
CA ALA A 157 -9.71 -2.09 -15.04
C ALA A 157 -10.14 -1.57 -13.65
N THR A 158 -9.83 -0.30 -13.34
CA THR A 158 -10.22 0.33 -12.07
C THR A 158 -11.33 1.34 -12.27
N GLY A 159 -12.25 1.40 -11.31
CA GLY A 159 -13.29 2.44 -11.31
C GLY A 159 -12.88 3.63 -10.46
N HIS A 160 -13.27 4.81 -10.93
CA HIS A 160 -13.32 6.03 -10.12
C HIS A 160 -14.51 5.95 -9.17
N PHE A 161 -14.38 6.54 -7.98
CA PHE A 161 -15.54 6.75 -7.10
C PHE A 161 -15.50 8.13 -6.45
N GLN A 162 -16.67 8.59 -6.00
CA GLN A 162 -16.81 9.89 -5.36
C GLN A 162 -16.20 9.87 -3.95
N PRO A 163 -15.27 10.77 -3.62
CA PRO A 163 -14.78 10.92 -2.26
C PRO A 163 -15.95 11.19 -1.30
N GLY A 164 -15.95 10.51 -0.16
CA GLY A 164 -16.95 10.71 0.88
C GLY A 164 -17.46 9.41 1.48
N PHE A 165 -18.23 9.57 2.56
CA PHE A 165 -18.85 8.47 3.29
C PHE A 165 -20.35 8.77 3.48
N THR A 166 -21.18 7.79 3.19
CA THR A 166 -22.55 7.71 3.67
C THR A 166 -22.53 6.92 4.98
N TYR A 167 -23.23 7.39 6.02
CA TYR A 167 -23.29 6.71 7.31
C TYR A 167 -24.68 6.16 7.55
N LEU A 168 -24.76 4.88 7.90
CA LEU A 168 -26.00 4.17 8.20
C LEU A 168 -25.91 3.52 9.59
N ASP A 169 -27.04 3.49 10.27
CA ASP A 169 -27.22 2.74 11.51
C ASP A 169 -27.59 1.29 11.18
N ALA A 170 -26.88 0.33 11.76
CA ALA A 170 -26.99 -1.08 11.40
C ALA A 170 -28.33 -1.71 11.79
N GLU A 171 -28.87 -1.30 12.94
CA GLU A 171 -30.09 -1.85 13.52
C GLU A 171 -31.36 -1.25 12.89
N THR A 172 -31.33 0.02 12.50
CA THR A 172 -32.50 0.72 11.93
C THR A 172 -32.44 0.91 10.42
N GLY A 173 -31.25 0.86 9.81
CA GLY A 173 -31.03 1.24 8.40
C GLY A 173 -31.16 2.74 8.12
N GLY A 174 -31.39 3.56 9.15
CA GLY A 174 -31.52 5.01 9.02
C GLY A 174 -30.17 5.69 8.75
N VAL A 175 -30.23 6.93 8.25
CA VAL A 175 -29.03 7.76 8.12
C VAL A 175 -28.49 8.07 9.51
N ALA A 176 -27.27 7.59 9.79
CA ALA A 176 -26.56 7.97 11.00
C ALA A 176 -25.92 9.35 10.81
N PRO A 177 -25.81 10.17 11.85
CA PRO A 177 -25.07 11.42 11.76
C PRO A 177 -23.64 11.12 11.28
N PRO A 178 -23.08 11.92 10.36
CA PRO A 178 -21.67 11.81 10.03
C PRO A 178 -20.91 11.87 11.33
N ASN A 179 -20.03 10.89 11.55
CA ASN A 179 -19.29 10.92 12.80
C ASN A 179 -18.41 12.19 12.77
N ALA A 180 -18.75 13.19 13.61
CA ALA A 180 -18.26 14.56 13.47
C ALA A 180 -16.73 14.66 13.65
N GLN A 181 -16.11 13.65 14.25
CA GLN A 181 -14.67 13.49 14.38
C GLN A 181 -13.98 13.04 13.06
N PHE A 182 -14.76 12.73 12.02
CA PHE A 182 -14.34 12.10 10.75
C PHE A 182 -14.70 12.92 9.53
N ALA A 183 -15.11 14.18 9.72
CA ALA A 183 -15.00 15.17 8.68
C ALA A 183 -13.51 15.43 8.42
N HIS A 184 -12.77 14.42 7.92
CA HIS A 184 -11.55 14.67 7.19
C HIS A 184 -11.95 15.67 6.12
N LYS A 185 -11.37 16.87 6.20
CA LYS A 185 -11.36 17.80 5.08
C LYS A 185 -10.93 16.95 3.90
N SER A 186 -11.87 16.65 3.02
CA SER A 186 -11.62 16.06 1.72
C SER A 186 -10.65 17.01 1.04
N SER A 187 -9.35 16.85 1.30
CA SER A 187 -8.35 17.46 0.47
C SER A 187 -8.66 16.94 -0.92
N SER A 188 -8.70 17.84 -1.88
CA SER A 188 -9.07 17.56 -3.27
C SER A 188 -8.15 16.49 -3.84
N THR A 189 -8.39 15.22 -3.54
CA THR A 189 -7.64 14.09 -4.08
C THR A 189 -8.08 13.93 -5.51
N LYS A 190 -7.23 14.36 -6.45
CA LYS A 190 -7.49 14.28 -7.89
C LYS A 190 -7.74 12.86 -8.39
N HIS A 191 -7.23 11.87 -7.65
CA HIS A 191 -7.24 10.45 -8.00
C HIS A 191 -7.64 9.61 -6.80
N VAL A 192 -8.80 8.95 -6.89
CA VAL A 192 -9.26 7.92 -5.96
C VAL A 192 -9.83 6.78 -6.79
N PHE A 193 -9.06 5.69 -6.90
CA PHE A 193 -9.46 4.48 -7.62
C PHE A 193 -9.74 3.35 -6.65
N SER A 194 -10.66 2.46 -7.02
CA SER A 194 -10.89 1.20 -6.32
C SER A 194 -10.46 0.04 -7.23
N ALA A 195 -9.36 -0.63 -6.87
CA ALA A 195 -8.77 -1.73 -7.63
C ALA A 195 -9.08 -3.08 -6.96
N ASP A 196 -9.53 -4.07 -7.71
CA ASP A 196 -9.53 -5.46 -7.21
C ASP A 196 -8.07 -5.90 -7.01
N ARG A 197 -7.74 -6.37 -5.80
CA ARG A 197 -6.36 -6.76 -5.46
C ARG A 197 -5.82 -7.89 -6.34
N ALA A 198 -6.65 -8.88 -6.67
CA ALA A 198 -6.23 -9.99 -7.51
C ALA A 198 -5.94 -9.49 -8.92
N MET A 199 -6.83 -8.65 -9.48
CA MET A 199 -6.58 -7.99 -10.77
C MET A 199 -5.28 -7.17 -10.76
N LEU A 200 -5.07 -6.32 -9.75
CA LEU A 200 -3.86 -5.50 -9.67
C LEU A 200 -2.59 -6.35 -9.53
N ARG A 201 -2.65 -7.44 -8.75
CA ARG A 201 -1.53 -8.39 -8.65
C ARG A 201 -1.26 -9.07 -10.00
N SER A 202 -2.28 -9.54 -10.69
CA SER A 202 -2.14 -10.14 -12.03
C SER A 202 -1.54 -9.15 -13.03
N LEU A 203 -1.98 -7.89 -13.00
CA LEU A 203 -1.40 -6.83 -13.81
C LEU A 203 0.08 -6.58 -13.48
N LEU A 204 0.48 -6.65 -12.22
CA LEU A 204 1.89 -6.45 -11.83
C LEU A 204 2.77 -7.68 -12.12
N LEU A 205 2.17 -8.85 -12.38
CA LEU A 205 2.86 -10.07 -12.79
C LEU A 205 3.12 -10.13 -14.30
N THR A 206 2.47 -9.26 -15.09
CA THR A 206 2.61 -9.28 -16.54
C THR A 206 4.05 -9.03 -16.97
N ASP A 207 4.43 -9.69 -18.06
CA ASP A 207 5.78 -9.62 -18.64
C ASP A 207 6.92 -10.11 -17.73
N LEU A 208 6.65 -10.66 -16.54
CA LEU A 208 7.67 -11.29 -15.71
C LEU A 208 7.91 -12.73 -16.17
N ASN A 209 9.15 -13.07 -16.49
CA ASN A 209 9.54 -14.43 -16.89
C ASN A 209 9.98 -15.30 -15.69
N GLU A 210 10.23 -16.59 -15.95
CA GLU A 210 10.63 -17.58 -14.95
C GLU A 210 11.95 -17.28 -14.21
N TYR A 211 12.80 -16.40 -14.75
CA TYR A 211 14.05 -15.94 -14.11
C TYR A 211 13.82 -14.70 -13.22
N GLU A 212 12.79 -13.91 -13.52
CA GLU A 212 12.42 -12.70 -12.78
C GLU A 212 11.49 -12.99 -11.60
N ILE A 213 10.74 -14.10 -11.62
CA ILE A 213 9.90 -14.55 -10.50
C ILE A 213 9.97 -16.07 -10.28
N GLN A 214 10.20 -16.48 -9.03
CA GLN A 214 10.28 -17.87 -8.61
C GLN A 214 9.32 -18.17 -7.44
N TYR A 215 8.48 -19.18 -7.63
CA TYR A 215 7.46 -19.64 -6.67
C TYR A 215 7.95 -20.81 -5.80
N GLY A 216 7.27 -21.08 -4.69
CA GLY A 216 7.68 -22.12 -3.73
C GLY A 216 8.99 -21.80 -3.01
N MET A 217 9.35 -20.52 -2.94
CA MET A 217 10.61 -19.99 -2.41
C MET A 217 10.36 -19.28 -1.08
N ALA A 218 9.95 -20.04 -0.06
CA ALA A 218 9.75 -19.53 1.28
C ALA A 218 11.08 -19.13 1.94
N PHE A 219 11.26 -17.84 2.25
CA PHE A 219 12.48 -17.33 2.89
C PHE A 219 12.73 -18.01 4.26
N LYS A 220 13.97 -18.45 4.48
CA LYS A 220 14.42 -19.02 5.76
C LYS A 220 15.37 -18.07 6.49
N ARG A 221 16.44 -17.63 5.83
CA ARG A 221 17.46 -16.72 6.40
C ARG A 221 18.30 -16.05 5.31
N PHE A 222 19.01 -14.99 5.66
CA PHE A 222 20.08 -14.43 4.82
C PHE A 222 21.44 -14.41 5.53
N GLN A 223 22.51 -14.17 4.78
CA GLN A 223 23.85 -13.85 5.29
C GLN A 223 24.44 -12.75 4.41
N VAL A 224 25.02 -11.72 5.04
CA VAL A 224 25.83 -10.73 4.32
C VAL A 224 27.27 -11.24 4.30
N GLN A 225 27.80 -11.48 3.11
CA GLN A 225 29.15 -11.95 2.89
C GLN A 225 30.18 -10.82 3.10
N SER A 226 31.45 -11.18 3.29
CA SER A 226 32.55 -10.22 3.48
C SER A 226 32.77 -9.29 2.28
N ASN A 227 32.34 -9.70 1.09
CA ASN A 227 32.36 -8.90 -0.14
C ASN A 227 31.14 -7.95 -0.27
N GLY A 228 30.25 -7.91 0.72
CA GLY A 228 29.03 -7.09 0.74
C GLY A 228 27.81 -7.72 0.07
N ARG A 229 27.93 -8.86 -0.62
CA ARG A 229 26.81 -9.56 -1.25
C ARG A 229 25.92 -10.23 -0.21
N VAL A 230 24.65 -10.44 -0.58
CA VAL A 230 23.68 -11.11 0.28
C VAL A 230 23.37 -12.49 -0.28
N GLU A 231 23.58 -13.50 0.54
CA GLU A 231 23.15 -14.88 0.30
C GLU A 231 21.82 -15.11 1.01
N VAL A 232 20.82 -15.65 0.31
CA VAL A 232 19.51 -16.01 0.87
C VAL A 232 19.32 -17.52 0.79
N THR A 233 18.95 -18.13 1.92
CA THR A 233 18.55 -19.53 2.00
C THR A 233 17.02 -19.62 2.13
N PHE A 234 16.41 -20.55 1.39
CA PHE A 234 14.98 -20.84 1.43
C PHE A 234 14.68 -22.13 2.22
N GLU A 235 13.42 -22.34 2.61
CA GLU A 235 12.99 -23.54 3.36
C GLU A 235 13.21 -24.84 2.59
N ASN A 236 13.12 -24.80 1.26
CA ASN A 236 13.40 -25.92 0.37
C ASN A 236 14.90 -26.23 0.22
N GLY A 237 15.78 -25.53 0.96
CA GLY A 237 17.23 -25.73 0.95
C GLY A 237 17.97 -25.03 -0.20
N LYS A 238 17.27 -24.41 -1.16
CA LYS A 238 17.91 -23.61 -2.21
C LYS A 238 18.56 -22.36 -1.61
N THR A 239 19.63 -21.93 -2.26
CA THR A 239 20.36 -20.71 -1.92
C THR A 239 20.55 -19.87 -3.17
N VAL A 240 20.42 -18.55 -3.04
CA VAL A 240 20.66 -17.57 -4.11
C VAL A 240 21.51 -16.43 -3.57
N GLU A 241 22.23 -15.75 -4.45
CA GLU A 241 23.07 -14.62 -4.09
C GLU A 241 22.73 -13.38 -4.94
N GLY A 242 22.78 -12.21 -4.32
CA GLY A 242 22.55 -10.92 -4.98
C GLY A 242 23.38 -9.80 -4.35
N SER A 243 23.30 -8.60 -4.92
CA SER A 243 23.96 -7.42 -4.36
C SER A 243 23.12 -6.74 -3.28
N VAL A 244 21.79 -6.80 -3.41
CA VAL A 244 20.83 -6.21 -2.46
C VAL A 244 19.69 -7.19 -2.18
N LEU A 245 19.20 -7.20 -0.94
CA LEU A 245 18.00 -7.92 -0.50
C LEU A 245 16.93 -6.92 -0.05
N VAL A 246 15.74 -7.01 -0.64
CA VAL A 246 14.56 -6.24 -0.25
C VAL A 246 13.52 -7.19 0.34
N GLY A 247 13.22 -7.02 1.64
CA GLY A 247 12.11 -7.71 2.29
C GLY A 247 10.78 -7.01 1.98
N ALA A 248 9.96 -7.65 1.15
CA ALA A 248 8.59 -7.25 0.81
C ALA A 248 7.59 -8.35 1.22
N ASP A 249 7.92 -9.13 2.26
CA ASP A 249 7.30 -10.39 2.67
C ASP A 249 6.16 -10.22 3.70
N GLY A 250 5.60 -9.01 3.76
CA GLY A 250 4.37 -8.69 4.47
C GLY A 250 4.49 -8.56 5.98
N THR A 251 3.35 -8.45 6.65
CA THR A 251 3.21 -8.14 8.08
C THR A 251 4.11 -8.97 9.00
N THR A 252 4.18 -10.28 8.76
CA THR A 252 4.97 -11.22 9.57
C THR A 252 6.38 -11.45 9.03
N SER A 253 6.94 -10.46 8.32
CA SER A 253 8.23 -10.52 7.62
C SER A 253 9.30 -11.26 8.43
N ARG A 254 9.89 -12.29 7.82
CA ARG A 254 11.04 -13.00 8.36
C ARG A 254 12.33 -12.23 8.10
N VAL A 255 12.38 -11.47 6.99
CA VAL A 255 13.51 -10.58 6.69
C VAL A 255 13.65 -9.50 7.76
N ARG A 256 12.55 -8.81 8.14
CA ARG A 256 12.54 -7.82 9.23
C ARG A 256 13.02 -8.42 10.54
N ARG A 257 12.49 -9.59 10.90
CA ARG A 257 12.82 -10.27 12.16
C ARG A 257 14.31 -10.61 12.27
N GLN A 258 14.94 -11.02 11.16
CA GLN A 258 16.37 -11.27 11.15
C GLN A 258 17.19 -9.97 11.12
N TYR A 259 16.77 -8.99 10.33
CA TYR A 259 17.56 -7.78 10.07
C TYR A 259 17.48 -6.75 11.20
N VAL A 260 16.26 -6.34 11.57
CA VAL A 260 15.99 -5.23 12.49
C VAL A 260 14.86 -5.56 13.47
N PRO A 261 15.00 -6.60 14.32
CA PRO A 261 13.93 -7.10 15.19
C PRO A 261 13.39 -6.07 16.20
N ARG A 262 14.12 -4.99 16.46
CA ARG A 262 13.77 -3.94 17.43
C ARG A 262 13.46 -2.59 16.79
N ALA A 263 13.50 -2.48 15.46
CA ALA A 263 13.27 -1.20 14.78
C ALA A 263 11.79 -0.86 14.62
N ALA A 264 10.95 -1.87 14.39
CA ALA A 264 9.50 -1.75 14.31
C ALA A 264 8.87 -2.95 15.02
N THR A 265 7.99 -2.69 15.97
CA THR A 265 7.30 -3.75 16.73
C THR A 265 5.93 -3.97 16.11
N LEU A 266 5.62 -5.21 15.73
CA LEU A 266 4.28 -5.55 15.29
C LEU A 266 3.35 -5.61 16.51
N LEU A 267 2.28 -4.84 16.47
CA LEU A 267 1.26 -4.74 17.51
C LEU A 267 -0.01 -5.46 17.07
N ASP A 268 -0.53 -6.25 17.98
CA ASP A 268 -1.83 -6.87 17.91
C ASP A 268 -2.90 -5.88 18.38
N THR A 269 -3.81 -5.53 17.47
CA THR A 269 -4.89 -4.59 17.77
C THR A 269 -6.06 -5.25 18.52
N ASP A 270 -6.02 -6.57 18.74
CA ASP A 270 -7.13 -7.33 19.31
C ASP A 270 -8.45 -7.10 18.54
N SER A 271 -8.32 -6.93 17.22
CA SER A 271 -9.41 -6.72 16.28
C SER A 271 -9.23 -7.57 15.03
N GLY A 272 -10.35 -7.86 14.38
CA GLY A 272 -10.43 -8.69 13.18
C GLY A 272 -11.33 -8.05 12.12
N ALA A 273 -11.18 -8.55 10.90
CA ALA A 273 -11.98 -8.13 9.76
C ALA A 273 -12.45 -9.35 8.96
N ILE A 274 -13.74 -9.40 8.64
CA ILE A 274 -14.28 -10.30 7.62
C ILE A 274 -14.41 -9.52 6.32
N TYR A 275 -13.71 -9.98 5.30
CA TYR A 275 -13.88 -9.51 3.93
C TYR A 275 -14.87 -10.41 3.22
N GLY A 276 -15.78 -9.82 2.47
CA GLY A 276 -16.70 -10.54 1.62
C GLY A 276 -17.08 -9.77 0.37
N LYS A 277 -17.74 -10.49 -0.53
CA LYS A 277 -18.21 -9.98 -1.81
C LYS A 277 -19.64 -10.46 -2.04
N THR A 278 -20.49 -9.55 -2.48
CA THR A 278 -21.90 -9.83 -2.79
C THR A 278 -22.14 -9.51 -4.26
N PRO A 279 -22.54 -10.51 -5.09
CA PRO A 279 -22.90 -10.26 -6.48
C PRO A 279 -23.96 -9.16 -6.60
N LEU A 280 -23.77 -8.25 -7.56
CA LEU A 280 -24.67 -7.13 -7.77
C LEU A 280 -25.93 -7.60 -8.54
N THR A 281 -26.93 -8.08 -7.81
CA THR A 281 -28.28 -8.34 -8.34
C THR A 281 -29.09 -7.04 -8.38
N PRO A 282 -30.18 -6.94 -9.16
CA PRO A 282 -31.05 -5.76 -9.18
C PRO A 282 -31.58 -5.37 -7.79
N GLU A 283 -31.82 -6.35 -6.93
CA GLU A 283 -32.23 -6.16 -5.54
C GLU A 283 -31.13 -5.48 -4.72
N ILE A 284 -29.92 -6.05 -4.70
CA ILE A 284 -28.75 -5.48 -4.00
C ILE A 284 -28.41 -4.09 -4.56
N GLU A 285 -28.52 -3.91 -5.87
CA GLU A 285 -28.28 -2.64 -6.54
C GLU A 285 -29.26 -1.56 -6.07
N SER A 286 -30.54 -1.88 -5.88
CA SER A 286 -31.55 -0.92 -5.42
C SER A 286 -31.29 -0.35 -4.02
N PHE A 287 -30.60 -1.11 -3.16
CA PHE A 287 -30.33 -0.71 -1.77
C PHE A 287 -28.93 -0.11 -1.58
N PHE A 288 -27.91 -0.62 -2.29
CA PHE A 288 -26.51 -0.37 -1.97
C PHE A 288 -25.67 0.25 -3.09
N ALA A 289 -26.26 0.59 -4.23
CA ALA A 289 -25.53 1.25 -5.31
C ALA A 289 -25.28 2.74 -5.00
N THR A 290 -24.31 3.00 -4.12
CA THR A 290 -23.80 4.35 -3.85
C THR A 290 -22.55 4.63 -4.70
N GLU A 291 -22.40 5.88 -5.12
CA GLU A 291 -21.20 6.39 -5.82
C GLU A 291 -20.03 6.67 -4.84
N SER A 292 -20.32 6.68 -3.54
CA SER A 292 -19.37 6.86 -2.43
C SER A 292 -19.32 5.62 -1.53
N THR A 293 -18.35 5.58 -0.62
CA THR A 293 -18.26 4.52 0.39
C THR A 293 -19.45 4.60 1.35
N THR A 294 -20.02 3.46 1.73
CA THR A 294 -21.03 3.40 2.80
C THR A 294 -20.42 2.78 4.05
N MET A 295 -20.58 3.45 5.19
CA MET A 295 -20.16 2.99 6.50
C MET A 295 -21.41 2.70 7.33
N VAL A 296 -21.60 1.45 7.71
CA VAL A 296 -22.68 0.99 8.58
C VAL A 296 -22.08 0.75 9.96
N VAL A 297 -22.71 1.30 10.99
CA VAL A 297 -22.22 1.20 12.37
C VAL A 297 -23.30 0.57 13.25
N SER A 298 -22.92 -0.44 14.02
CA SER A 298 -23.71 -1.04 15.10
C SER A 298 -23.10 -0.62 16.43
N GLN A 299 -23.93 -0.31 17.43
CA GLN A 299 -23.46 0.11 18.76
C GLN A 299 -23.49 -1.06 19.76
N ASN A 300 -24.26 -2.12 19.50
CA ASN A 300 -24.49 -3.22 20.44
C ASN A 300 -24.49 -4.59 19.74
N PRO A 301 -23.32 -5.26 19.60
CA PRO A 301 -21.98 -4.76 19.97
C PRO A 301 -21.44 -3.74 18.97
N MET A 302 -20.37 -3.02 19.33
CA MET A 302 -19.69 -2.12 18.41
C MET A 302 -19.13 -2.92 17.23
N MET A 303 -19.65 -2.67 16.03
CA MET A 303 -19.16 -3.22 14.77
C MET A 303 -19.28 -2.19 13.65
N SER A 304 -18.33 -2.22 12.73
CA SER A 304 -18.31 -1.33 11.57
C SER A 304 -18.25 -2.14 10.29
N LEU A 305 -19.24 -1.98 9.43
CA LEU A 305 -19.26 -2.51 8.08
C LEU A 305 -18.90 -1.39 7.09
N VAL A 306 -17.83 -1.58 6.34
CA VAL A 306 -17.41 -0.70 5.25
C VAL A 306 -17.78 -1.35 3.93
N MET A 307 -18.65 -0.71 3.15
CA MET A 307 -19.02 -1.13 1.80
C MET A 307 -18.39 -0.20 0.77
N GLU A 308 -17.62 -0.78 -0.14
CA GLU A 308 -17.03 -0.06 -1.25
C GLU A 308 -18.11 0.30 -2.29
N PRO A 309 -18.00 1.47 -2.93
CA PRO A 309 -18.96 1.91 -3.93
C PRO A 309 -19.00 0.96 -5.13
N ARG A 310 -20.08 1.07 -5.89
CA ARG A 310 -20.26 0.35 -7.14
C ARG A 310 -19.08 0.64 -8.08
N CYS A 311 -18.34 -0.39 -8.47
CA CYS A 311 -17.26 -0.24 -9.43
C CYS A 311 -17.69 -0.83 -10.78
N LYS A 312 -18.05 0.05 -11.74
CA LYS A 312 -18.21 -0.33 -13.15
C LYS A 312 -16.85 -0.73 -13.70
N VAL A 313 -16.59 -2.03 -13.86
CA VAL A 313 -15.47 -2.46 -14.69
C VAL A 313 -15.84 -2.10 -16.14
N GLN A 314 -15.15 -1.11 -16.70
CA GLN A 314 -15.51 -0.55 -18.01
C GLN A 314 -15.01 -1.39 -19.18
N ALA A 315 -14.26 -2.46 -18.91
CA ALA A 315 -13.54 -3.24 -19.92
C ALA A 315 -13.93 -4.72 -19.91
N ASN A 316 -14.06 -5.31 -21.10
CA ASN A 316 -14.04 -6.75 -21.29
C ASN A 316 -12.61 -7.26 -21.02
N LEU A 317 -12.33 -7.71 -19.80
CA LEU A 317 -11.01 -8.17 -19.37
C LEU A 317 -10.47 -9.35 -20.20
N LYS A 318 -11.34 -10.05 -20.94
CA LYS A 318 -10.94 -11.12 -21.87
C LYS A 318 -10.06 -10.60 -23.00
N GLU A 319 -10.26 -9.37 -23.47
CA GLU A 319 -9.37 -8.74 -24.47
C GLU A 319 -7.99 -8.42 -23.89
N PHE A 320 -7.90 -8.19 -22.57
CA PHE A 320 -6.65 -7.86 -21.88
C PHE A 320 -5.85 -9.09 -21.45
N ALA A 321 -6.52 -10.22 -21.18
CA ALA A 321 -5.84 -11.50 -20.98
C ALA A 321 -4.97 -11.89 -22.19
N ALA A 322 -5.40 -11.51 -23.40
CA ALA A 322 -4.65 -11.72 -24.64
C ALA A 322 -3.41 -10.83 -24.79
N LEU A 323 -3.36 -9.67 -24.11
CA LEU A 323 -2.24 -8.72 -24.16
C LEU A 323 -1.17 -9.00 -23.11
N SER A 324 -1.50 -9.76 -22.06
CA SER A 324 -0.68 -9.87 -20.84
C SER A 324 -0.16 -11.28 -20.55
N ASN A 325 -0.47 -12.28 -21.40
CA ASN A 325 -0.21 -13.71 -21.13
C ASN A 325 -0.65 -14.16 -19.72
N SER A 326 -1.62 -13.46 -19.12
CA SER A 326 -2.12 -13.71 -17.77
C SER A 326 -3.64 -13.87 -17.82
N GLU A 327 -4.15 -14.89 -17.15
CA GLU A 327 -5.59 -15.00 -16.88
C GLU A 327 -5.96 -13.91 -15.87
N LEU A 328 -6.54 -12.81 -16.36
CA LEU A 328 -7.20 -11.85 -15.49
C LEU A 328 -8.50 -12.48 -14.97
N PRO A 329 -8.84 -12.31 -13.68
CA PRO A 329 -10.08 -12.87 -13.14
C PRO A 329 -11.30 -12.26 -13.85
N ASP A 330 -12.35 -13.07 -14.04
CA ASP A 330 -13.64 -12.57 -14.53
C ASP A 330 -14.24 -11.62 -13.47
N LEU A 331 -14.13 -10.31 -13.70
CA LEU A 331 -14.65 -9.33 -12.77
C LEU A 331 -16.16 -9.19 -12.98
N GLN A 332 -16.92 -10.05 -12.30
CA GLN A 332 -18.35 -9.83 -12.11
C GLN A 332 -18.59 -8.51 -11.37
N ASN A 333 -19.75 -7.88 -11.59
CA ASN A 333 -20.15 -6.75 -10.76
C ASN A 333 -20.51 -7.27 -9.36
N TYR A 334 -19.80 -6.78 -8.34
CA TYR A 334 -20.04 -7.15 -6.94
C TYR A 334 -19.84 -5.92 -6.06
N ILE A 335 -20.44 -5.96 -4.87
CA ILE A 335 -20.12 -5.04 -3.76
C ILE A 335 -19.09 -5.72 -2.88
N CYS A 336 -17.95 -5.05 -2.68
CA CYS A 336 -16.95 -5.49 -1.70
C CYS A 336 -17.30 -4.89 -0.36
N TRP A 337 -17.26 -5.70 0.69
CA TRP A 337 -17.52 -5.20 2.03
C TRP A 337 -16.53 -5.79 3.04
N VAL A 338 -16.34 -5.05 4.13
CA VAL A 338 -15.46 -5.41 5.24
C VAL A 338 -16.19 -5.18 6.54
N LEU A 339 -16.47 -6.24 7.29
CA LEU A 339 -17.03 -6.17 8.64
C LEU A 339 -15.88 -6.21 9.65
N ILE A 340 -15.74 -5.16 10.44
CA ILE A 340 -14.65 -4.98 11.40
C ILE A 340 -15.22 -4.91 12.82
N ALA A 341 -14.59 -5.64 13.74
CA ALA A 341 -14.94 -5.66 15.15
C ALA A 341 -13.74 -6.01 16.04
N ARG A 342 -13.89 -5.88 17.35
CA ARG A 342 -12.98 -6.46 18.36
C ARG A 342 -12.95 -7.98 18.21
N ALA A 343 -11.80 -8.61 18.46
CA ALA A 343 -11.59 -10.06 18.30
C ALA A 343 -12.63 -10.89 19.06
N GLN A 344 -12.96 -10.48 20.29
CA GLN A 344 -13.97 -11.12 21.14
C GLN A 344 -15.35 -11.27 20.48
N HIS A 345 -15.72 -10.40 19.53
CA HIS A 345 -17.01 -10.47 18.85
C HIS A 345 -17.06 -11.53 17.74
N PHE A 346 -15.90 -12.05 17.32
CA PHE A 346 -15.81 -13.17 16.38
C PHE A 346 -15.80 -14.54 17.08
N HIS A 347 -15.66 -14.57 18.41
CA HIS A 347 -15.61 -15.80 19.18
C HIS A 347 -17.02 -16.40 19.29
N ARG A 348 -17.15 -17.71 19.00
CA ARG A 348 -18.42 -18.43 19.15
C ARG A 348 -18.65 -18.89 20.59
N ASN A 349 -17.56 -19.04 21.34
CA ASN A 349 -17.49 -19.42 22.75
C ASN A 349 -16.16 -18.92 23.34
N ASP A 350 -16.02 -19.01 24.68
CA ASP A 350 -14.82 -18.54 25.40
C ASP A 350 -13.53 -19.31 25.05
N GLU A 351 -13.66 -20.44 24.35
CA GLU A 351 -12.54 -21.29 23.91
C GLU A 351 -12.03 -20.96 22.51
N THR A 352 -12.76 -20.16 21.72
CA THR A 352 -12.37 -19.83 20.34
C THR A 352 -11.08 -19.01 20.36
N THR A 353 -10.01 -19.54 19.79
CA THR A 353 -8.75 -18.82 19.64
C THR A 353 -8.72 -18.05 18.32
N VAL A 354 -7.81 -17.08 18.22
CA VAL A 354 -7.60 -16.35 16.96
C VAL A 354 -7.02 -17.27 15.86
N GLN A 355 -6.29 -18.32 16.24
CA GLN A 355 -5.84 -19.34 15.29
C GLN A 355 -7.02 -20.10 14.68
N ASP A 356 -8.06 -20.37 15.46
CA ASP A 356 -9.28 -21.02 14.97
C ASP A 356 -10.00 -20.15 13.93
N LEU A 357 -10.03 -18.82 14.16
CA LEU A 357 -10.58 -17.87 13.19
C LEU A 357 -9.80 -17.89 11.85
N PHE A 358 -8.47 -18.07 11.88
CA PHE A 358 -7.67 -18.21 10.65
C PHE A 358 -7.84 -19.54 9.94
N ALA A 359 -8.16 -20.60 10.67
CA ALA A 359 -8.40 -21.92 10.11
C ALA A 359 -9.79 -22.07 9.48
N MET A 360 -10.68 -21.08 9.65
CA MET A 360 -12.02 -21.12 9.08
C MET A 360 -11.98 -21.19 7.55
N THR A 361 -12.81 -22.09 7.02
CA THR A 361 -13.12 -22.12 5.58
C THR A 361 -13.91 -20.88 5.17
N PRO A 362 -13.88 -20.46 3.90
CA PRO A 362 -14.69 -19.34 3.42
C PRO A 362 -16.18 -19.44 3.79
N ALA A 363 -16.76 -20.64 3.70
CA ALA A 363 -18.14 -20.89 4.12
C ALA A 363 -18.37 -20.69 5.63
N GLN A 364 -17.42 -21.08 6.48
CA GLN A 364 -17.50 -20.82 7.92
C GLN A 364 -17.41 -19.32 8.23
N VAL A 365 -16.55 -18.58 7.52
CA VAL A 365 -16.44 -17.12 7.66
C VAL A 365 -17.74 -16.42 7.20
N ALA A 366 -18.34 -16.88 6.10
CA ALA A 366 -19.63 -16.37 5.62
C ALA A 366 -20.78 -16.62 6.61
N ASN A 367 -20.81 -17.80 7.25
CA ASN A 367 -21.80 -18.08 8.29
C ASN A 367 -21.56 -17.21 9.53
N LEU A 368 -20.30 -16.97 9.91
CA LEU A 368 -19.96 -16.10 11.03
C LEU A 368 -20.47 -14.66 10.81
N SER A 369 -20.30 -14.09 9.61
CA SER A 369 -20.81 -12.74 9.31
C SER A 369 -22.34 -12.66 9.38
N ASN A 370 -23.05 -13.69 8.93
CA ASN A 370 -24.51 -13.79 9.09
C ASN A 370 -24.92 -13.87 10.57
N ASP A 371 -24.25 -14.72 11.36
CA ASP A 371 -24.56 -14.90 12.79
C ASP A 371 -24.33 -13.62 13.61
N MET A 372 -23.26 -12.88 13.29
CA MET A 372 -22.91 -11.61 13.93
C MET A 372 -23.91 -10.49 13.62
N THR A 373 -24.56 -10.54 12.46
CA THR A 373 -25.44 -9.47 11.94
C THR A 373 -26.92 -9.83 11.99
N ARG A 374 -27.30 -10.91 12.69
CA ARG A 374 -28.68 -11.41 12.77
C ARG A 374 -29.73 -10.38 13.20
N ASN A 375 -29.33 -9.45 14.09
CA ASN A 375 -30.19 -8.41 14.66
C ASN A 375 -30.17 -7.09 13.88
N TRP A 376 -29.39 -7.01 12.81
CA TRP A 376 -29.35 -5.83 11.96
C TRP A 376 -30.61 -5.72 11.11
N CYS A 377 -30.88 -4.53 10.57
CA CYS A 377 -32.07 -4.34 9.75
C CYS A 377 -32.03 -5.26 8.51
N PRO A 378 -33.18 -5.77 8.05
CA PRO A 378 -33.21 -6.73 6.94
C PRO A 378 -32.52 -6.22 5.68
N GLN A 379 -32.62 -4.91 5.39
CA GLN A 379 -31.98 -4.29 4.23
C GLN A 379 -30.47 -4.47 4.29
N ILE A 380 -29.81 -4.05 5.37
CA ILE A 380 -28.36 -4.18 5.55
C ILE A 380 -27.95 -5.65 5.58
N ARG A 381 -28.72 -6.50 6.26
CA ARG A 381 -28.43 -7.93 6.38
C ARG A 381 -28.41 -8.65 5.03
N ALA A 382 -29.19 -8.18 4.05
CA ALA A 382 -29.22 -8.73 2.70
C ALA A 382 -27.82 -8.79 2.04
N ILE A 383 -26.89 -7.89 2.38
CA ILE A 383 -25.53 -7.94 1.83
C ILE A 383 -24.82 -9.26 2.23
N PHE A 384 -25.06 -9.75 3.44
CA PHE A 384 -24.46 -10.99 3.96
C PHE A 384 -25.24 -12.23 3.51
N GLU A 385 -26.57 -12.14 3.44
CA GLU A 385 -27.43 -13.26 3.00
C GLU A 385 -27.19 -13.62 1.53
N HIS A 386 -26.90 -12.62 0.69
CA HIS A 386 -26.64 -12.80 -0.75
C HIS A 386 -25.13 -12.90 -1.10
N GLN A 387 -24.24 -12.95 -0.10
CA GLN A 387 -22.79 -13.03 -0.35
C GLN A 387 -22.41 -14.31 -1.12
N ALA A 388 -21.31 -14.28 -1.87
CA ALA A 388 -20.70 -15.49 -2.41
C ALA A 388 -19.74 -16.09 -1.36
N PRO A 389 -20.07 -17.22 -0.70
CA PRO A 389 -19.32 -17.71 0.45
C PRO A 389 -17.84 -18.03 0.15
N GLU A 390 -17.54 -18.43 -1.08
CA GLU A 390 -16.18 -18.73 -1.55
C GLU A 390 -15.25 -17.50 -1.59
N TRP A 391 -15.81 -16.30 -1.50
CA TRP A 391 -15.06 -15.04 -1.49
C TRP A 391 -14.89 -14.46 -0.08
N SER A 392 -15.36 -15.16 0.95
CA SER A 392 -15.27 -14.70 2.33
C SER A 392 -13.95 -15.10 2.99
N SER A 393 -13.33 -14.17 3.71
CA SER A 393 -12.08 -14.42 4.42
C SER A 393 -11.93 -13.58 5.69
N PHE A 394 -11.33 -14.17 6.71
CA PHE A 394 -11.02 -13.48 7.96
C PHE A 394 -9.55 -13.05 7.99
N LEU A 395 -9.28 -11.82 8.44
CA LEU A 395 -7.94 -11.27 8.64
C LEU A 395 -7.81 -10.64 10.02
N ARG A 396 -6.64 -10.84 10.67
CA ARG A 396 -6.28 -10.01 11.85
C ARG A 396 -6.04 -8.60 11.38
N ILE A 397 -6.46 -7.65 12.21
CA ILE A 397 -5.95 -6.29 12.12
C ILE A 397 -4.70 -6.21 13.00
N SER A 398 -3.58 -5.83 12.39
CA SER A 398 -2.34 -5.55 13.08
C SER A 398 -1.78 -4.23 12.57
N SER A 399 -0.96 -3.59 13.38
CA SER A 399 -0.26 -2.37 13.00
C SER A 399 1.15 -2.40 13.56
N MET A 400 2.09 -1.73 12.93
CA MET A 400 3.37 -1.46 13.55
C MET A 400 3.23 -0.41 14.66
N SER A 401 4.20 -0.36 15.56
CA SER A 401 4.37 0.74 16.50
C SER A 401 4.50 2.08 15.75
N PRO A 402 3.93 3.19 16.26
CA PRO A 402 3.95 4.50 15.58
C PRO A 402 5.35 5.00 15.22
N GLU A 403 6.35 4.70 16.04
CA GLU A 403 7.73 5.05 15.77
C GLU A 403 8.48 3.89 15.11
N ILE A 404 9.01 4.14 13.90
CA ILE A 404 9.99 3.27 13.26
C ILE A 404 11.38 3.78 13.60
N ARG A 405 12.08 3.09 14.52
CA ARG A 405 13.40 3.51 15.00
C ARG A 405 14.45 3.42 13.88
N PRO A 406 15.46 4.31 13.85
CA PRO A 406 16.53 4.21 12.87
C PRO A 406 17.41 2.97 13.12
N TRP A 407 17.97 2.45 12.03
CA TRP A 407 19.01 1.41 12.03
C TRP A 407 20.14 1.81 11.09
N GLN A 408 21.27 1.12 11.19
CA GLN A 408 22.39 1.30 10.26
C GLN A 408 22.04 0.65 8.90
N PRO A 409 22.07 1.41 7.79
CA PRO A 409 21.81 0.87 6.46
C PRO A 409 22.82 -0.21 6.06
N SER A 410 22.38 -1.17 5.25
CA SER A 410 23.21 -2.24 4.69
C SER A 410 22.74 -2.60 3.28
N THR A 411 23.24 -3.70 2.72
CA THR A 411 22.72 -4.28 1.48
C THR A 411 21.37 -5.00 1.67
N VAL A 412 20.81 -4.96 2.88
CA VAL A 412 19.46 -5.45 3.20
C VAL A 412 18.55 -4.26 3.54
N THR A 413 17.32 -4.26 3.03
CA THR A 413 16.29 -3.28 3.37
C THR A 413 14.89 -3.91 3.39
N LEU A 414 13.88 -3.13 3.76
CA LEU A 414 12.49 -3.55 3.91
C LEU A 414 11.55 -2.55 3.25
N MET A 415 10.40 -3.02 2.77
CA MET A 415 9.34 -2.17 2.21
C MET A 415 7.95 -2.71 2.50
N GLY A 416 6.93 -1.88 2.34
CA GLY A 416 5.53 -2.26 2.53
C GLY A 416 5.24 -2.73 3.96
N ASP A 417 4.29 -3.64 4.07
CA ASP A 417 3.91 -4.25 5.35
C ASP A 417 5.07 -4.99 6.04
N ALA A 418 6.19 -5.25 5.36
CA ALA A 418 7.37 -5.80 6.01
C ALA A 418 7.99 -4.85 7.05
N VAL A 419 7.71 -3.54 7.01
CA VAL A 419 8.27 -2.57 7.97
C VAL A 419 7.24 -1.59 8.53
N HIS A 420 6.16 -1.32 7.81
CA HIS A 420 5.14 -0.35 8.23
C HIS A 420 3.72 -0.86 8.02
N THR A 421 3.43 -2.12 8.39
CA THR A 421 2.03 -2.61 8.43
C THR A 421 1.14 -1.61 9.16
N MET A 422 -0.03 -1.31 8.59
CA MET A 422 -0.98 -0.35 9.14
C MET A 422 -2.34 -1.00 9.33
N ALA A 423 -3.08 -0.54 10.34
CA ALA A 423 -4.51 -0.85 10.44
C ALA A 423 -5.28 -0.34 9.20
N PRO A 424 -6.43 -0.95 8.82
CA PRO A 424 -7.18 -0.59 7.61
C PRO A 424 -7.70 0.86 7.54
N ALA A 425 -6.88 1.78 7.02
CA ALA A 425 -7.28 3.17 6.72
C ALA A 425 -7.22 3.51 5.22
N GLY A 426 -7.01 2.52 4.36
CA GLY A 426 -6.82 2.72 2.91
C GLY A 426 -5.44 3.29 2.52
N ILE A 427 -4.48 3.33 3.45
CA ILE A 427 -3.16 3.95 3.24
C ILE A 427 -2.07 2.92 2.93
N GLY A 428 -2.05 1.77 3.62
CA GLY A 428 -0.91 0.81 3.57
C GLY A 428 -0.47 0.39 2.17
N CYS A 429 -1.40 0.03 1.28
CA CYS A 429 -1.07 -0.33 -0.11
C CYS A 429 -0.38 0.83 -0.86
N ASN A 430 -0.88 2.05 -0.70
CA ASN A 430 -0.30 3.23 -1.33
C ASN A 430 1.11 3.51 -0.82
N THR A 431 1.35 3.30 0.48
CA THR A 431 2.70 3.41 1.07
C THR A 431 3.65 2.36 0.47
N ALA A 432 3.21 1.11 0.32
CA ALA A 432 4.03 0.06 -0.30
C ALA A 432 4.34 0.34 -1.78
N LEU A 433 3.40 0.93 -2.53
CA LEU A 433 3.63 1.39 -3.90
C LEU A 433 4.62 2.57 -3.93
N HIS A 434 4.48 3.51 -2.99
CA HIS A 434 5.40 4.63 -2.87
C HIS A 434 6.83 4.17 -2.52
N ASP A 435 6.98 3.17 -1.65
CA ASP A 435 8.28 2.55 -1.36
C ASP A 435 8.95 2.05 -2.65
N ALA A 436 8.21 1.31 -3.48
CA ALA A 436 8.72 0.80 -4.75
C ALA A 436 9.22 1.95 -5.64
N GLN A 437 8.43 3.01 -5.78
CA GLN A 437 8.79 4.20 -6.55
C GLN A 437 10.09 4.84 -6.02
N MET A 438 10.24 4.97 -4.70
CA MET A 438 11.42 5.59 -4.09
C MET A 438 12.67 4.72 -4.21
N LEU A 439 12.56 3.40 -4.01
CA LEU A 439 13.67 2.48 -4.21
C LEU A 439 14.17 2.52 -5.67
N VAL A 440 13.25 2.42 -6.64
CA VAL A 440 13.58 2.51 -8.07
C VAL A 440 14.27 3.84 -8.38
N LYS A 441 13.72 4.95 -7.87
CA LYS A 441 14.31 6.28 -8.05
C LYS A 441 15.75 6.33 -7.54
N TYR A 442 16.00 5.92 -6.30
CA TYR A 442 17.32 6.04 -5.70
C TYR A 442 18.33 5.05 -6.29
N PHE A 443 17.92 3.84 -6.67
CA PHE A 443 18.80 2.93 -7.40
C PHE A 443 19.23 3.48 -8.75
N ARG A 444 18.37 4.25 -9.43
CA ARG A 444 18.75 4.90 -10.70
C ARG A 444 19.67 6.10 -10.51
N GLU A 445 19.38 6.93 -9.51
CA GLU A 445 20.12 8.17 -9.28
C GLU A 445 21.49 7.93 -8.64
N MET A 446 21.60 6.89 -7.80
CA MET A 446 22.78 6.66 -6.94
C MET A 446 23.45 5.30 -7.18
N GLY A 447 22.84 4.42 -7.97
CA GLY A 447 23.27 3.04 -8.15
C GLY A 447 22.65 2.09 -7.12
N VAL A 448 22.57 0.79 -7.46
CA VAL A 448 22.10 -0.25 -6.55
C VAL A 448 23.14 -0.46 -5.45
N GLY A 449 22.81 -0.09 -4.21
CA GLY A 449 23.73 -0.22 -3.08
C GLY A 449 23.25 0.48 -1.81
N VAL A 450 24.13 0.50 -0.81
CA VAL A 450 23.84 0.96 0.55
C VAL A 450 23.45 2.43 0.60
N ASP A 451 24.05 3.30 -0.22
CA ASP A 451 23.73 4.74 -0.19
C ASP A 451 22.31 5.04 -0.67
N ALA A 452 21.85 4.34 -1.73
CA ALA A 452 20.47 4.43 -2.20
C ALA A 452 19.49 3.91 -1.15
N ILE A 453 19.83 2.80 -0.49
CA ILE A 453 19.05 2.23 0.62
C ILE A 453 18.98 3.21 1.79
N ALA A 454 20.10 3.79 2.21
CA ALA A 454 20.14 4.77 3.30
C ALA A 454 19.22 5.98 3.01
N ARG A 455 19.25 6.47 1.77
CA ARG A 455 18.41 7.59 1.34
C ARG A 455 16.91 7.22 1.33
N TYR A 456 16.59 6.02 0.86
CA TYR A 456 15.24 5.45 0.90
C TYR A 456 14.74 5.31 2.34
N GLU A 457 15.48 4.61 3.19
CA GLU A 457 15.08 4.28 4.55
C GLU A 457 14.89 5.52 5.41
N HIS A 458 15.68 6.58 5.18
CA HIS A 458 15.48 7.86 5.85
C HIS A 458 14.09 8.45 5.59
N GLY A 459 13.66 8.49 4.32
CA GLY A 459 12.33 8.96 3.96
C GLY A 459 11.23 8.00 4.42
N MET A 460 11.44 6.70 4.21
CA MET A 460 10.48 5.65 4.56
C MET A 460 10.11 5.63 6.03
N ARG A 461 11.08 5.80 6.93
CA ARG A 461 10.77 5.88 8.36
C ARG A 461 9.88 7.07 8.70
N GLN A 462 10.02 8.21 8.00
CA GLN A 462 9.19 9.39 8.25
C GLN A 462 7.75 9.16 7.77
N TYR A 463 7.54 8.92 6.47
CA TYR A 463 6.18 8.73 5.94
C TYR A 463 5.52 7.44 6.43
N GLY A 464 6.30 6.40 6.73
CA GLY A 464 5.82 5.15 7.32
C GLY A 464 5.28 5.37 8.74
N SER A 465 6.05 6.06 9.60
CA SER A 465 5.62 6.42 10.96
C SER A 465 4.36 7.31 10.95
N GLU A 466 4.33 8.30 10.06
CA GLU A 466 3.15 9.16 9.86
C GLU A 466 1.92 8.35 9.42
N GLY A 467 2.09 7.45 8.43
CA GLY A 467 1.00 6.60 7.95
C GLY A 467 0.47 5.64 9.01
N ILE A 468 1.34 5.07 9.83
CA ILE A 468 0.95 4.23 10.98
C ILE A 468 0.13 5.05 11.98
N ALA A 469 0.62 6.23 12.37
CA ALA A 469 -0.07 7.09 13.34
C ALA A 469 -1.46 7.51 12.85
N ILE A 470 -1.58 7.92 11.58
CA ILE A 470 -2.86 8.25 10.96
C ILE A 470 -3.80 7.04 10.95
N SER A 471 -3.28 5.85 10.62
CA SER A 471 -4.09 4.63 10.53
C SER A 471 -4.58 4.14 11.89
N LEU A 472 -3.77 4.29 12.94
CA LEU A 472 -4.15 3.98 14.32
C LEU A 472 -5.19 4.95 14.86
N ASP A 473 -5.02 6.26 14.62
CA ASP A 473 -6.02 7.27 15.00
C ASP A 473 -7.35 7.04 14.26
N ALA A 474 -7.29 6.79 12.94
CA ALA A 474 -8.46 6.45 12.16
C ALA A 474 -9.11 5.16 12.66
N GLY A 475 -8.34 4.11 12.92
CA GLY A 475 -8.86 2.83 13.38
C GLY A 475 -9.49 2.89 14.78
N LYS A 476 -8.88 3.63 15.71
CA LYS A 476 -9.44 3.87 17.06
C LYS A 476 -10.83 4.49 16.95
N LYS A 477 -10.95 5.48 16.06
CA LYS A 477 -12.22 6.18 15.87
C LYS A 477 -13.22 5.31 15.09
N MET A 478 -12.84 4.75 13.94
CA MET A 478 -13.76 4.07 12.99
C MET A 478 -14.19 2.67 13.46
N TYR A 479 -13.30 1.96 14.15
CA TYR A 479 -13.42 0.52 14.37
C TYR A 479 -13.23 0.12 15.84
N ASP A 480 -13.22 1.10 16.76
CA ASP A 480 -12.98 0.89 18.18
C ASP A 480 -11.67 0.11 18.42
N LEU A 481 -10.62 0.42 17.65
CA LEU A 481 -9.30 -0.13 17.95
C LEU A 481 -8.80 0.39 19.31
N PRO A 482 -8.06 -0.43 20.06
CA PRO A 482 -7.58 -0.04 21.37
C PRO A 482 -6.48 1.02 21.22
N SER A 483 -6.14 1.70 22.31
CA SER A 483 -4.97 2.57 22.32
C SER A 483 -3.68 1.77 22.14
N VAL A 484 -2.60 2.42 21.68
CA VAL A 484 -1.32 1.75 21.43
C VAL A 484 -0.76 1.12 22.71
N GLU A 485 -1.00 1.74 23.85
CA GLU A 485 -0.60 1.29 25.18
C GLU A 485 -1.30 -0.01 25.61
N GLU A 486 -2.51 -0.27 25.09
CA GLU A 486 -3.29 -1.48 25.36
C GLU A 486 -2.95 -2.62 24.38
N MET A 487 -2.32 -2.30 23.24
CA MET A 487 -1.94 -3.29 22.24
C MET A 487 -0.77 -4.15 22.71
N ARG A 488 -0.82 -5.44 22.35
CA ARG A 488 0.25 -6.39 22.71
C ARG A 488 1.25 -6.52 21.57
N ALA A 489 2.53 -6.59 21.91
CA ALA A 489 3.55 -6.95 20.93
C ALA A 489 3.34 -8.40 20.47
N VAL A 490 3.35 -8.63 19.16
CA VAL A 490 3.30 -9.97 18.59
C VAL A 490 4.64 -10.66 18.80
N VAL A 491 4.62 -11.77 19.54
CA VAL A 491 5.77 -12.66 19.74
C VAL A 491 5.65 -13.82 18.73
N TYR A 492 6.76 -14.14 18.06
CA TYR A 492 6.80 -15.05 16.91
C TYR A 492 7.29 -16.45 17.24
#